data_AF-A0AAF3FNT3-F1
#
_entry.id   AF-A0AAF3FNT3-F1
#
_cell.length_a   1.000
_cell.length_b   1.000
_cell.length_c   1.000
_cell.angle_alpha   90.00
_cell.angle_beta   90.00
_cell.angle_gamma   90.00
#
_symmetry.space_group_name_H-M   'P 1'
#
loop_
_entity.id
_entity.type
_entity.pdbx_description
1 polymer ?
#
loop_
_entity_poly.entity_id
_entity_poly.type
_entity_poly.pdbx_seq_one_letter_code
_entity_poly.pdbx_strand_id
1 'polypeptide(L)'
;MGQRAKEFIHSQGHTSMKIQFMQDTKLADLTCRLGEPYVYIHQGRCEHLLVFRNICMRQTTDKISLEDYPICTYLKKFKSVICRICEEKASRIVVAPKSTLNDSPCFICNTCFAKFALDEDGEKSFPFVSAPFFDKNTVKH
;
A
#
# COMPACT_ATOMS: atom_id res chain seq x y z
N MET A 1 -8.30 -6.86 10.68
CA MET A 1 -8.90 -5.63 10.11
C MET A 1 -8.23 -4.45 10.81
N GLY A 2 -7.55 -3.57 10.09
CA GLY A 2 -6.87 -2.42 10.70
C GLY A 2 -7.88 -1.32 11.09
N GLN A 3 -7.64 -0.64 12.19
CA GLN A 3 -8.42 0.54 12.62
C GLN A 3 -8.29 1.67 11.58
N ARG A 4 -9.38 2.40 11.30
CA ARG A 4 -9.34 3.55 10.38
C ARG A 4 -8.59 4.74 11.00
N ALA A 5 -8.03 5.62 10.17
CA ALA A 5 -7.21 6.72 10.67
C ALA A 5 -8.02 7.68 11.55
N LYS A 6 -9.27 7.97 11.17
CA LYS A 6 -10.17 8.82 11.99
C LYS A 6 -10.48 8.20 13.35
N GLU A 7 -10.78 6.90 13.37
CA GLU A 7 -11.07 6.15 14.60
C GLU A 7 -9.86 6.11 15.52
N PHE A 8 -8.67 5.90 14.95
CA PHE A 8 -7.42 5.95 15.69
C PHE A 8 -7.23 7.31 16.35
N ILE A 9 -7.32 8.40 15.57
CA ILE A 9 -7.15 9.76 16.09
C ILE A 9 -8.17 10.09 17.18
N HIS A 10 -9.43 9.73 17.00
CA HIS A 10 -10.47 9.90 18.01
C HIS A 10 -10.16 9.13 19.30
N SER A 11 -9.65 7.90 19.18
CA SER A 11 -9.25 7.10 20.36
C SER A 11 -8.08 7.69 21.15
N GLN A 12 -7.30 8.57 20.53
CA GLN A 12 -6.21 9.31 21.18
C GLN A 12 -6.68 10.64 21.82
N GLY A 13 -7.99 10.89 21.86
CA GLY A 13 -8.57 12.09 22.49
C GLY A 13 -8.73 13.29 21.56
N HIS A 14 -8.39 13.16 20.27
CA HIS A 14 -8.63 14.20 19.27
C HIS A 14 -10.04 14.07 18.69
N THR A 15 -11.03 14.63 19.39
CA THR A 15 -12.46 14.44 19.08
C THR A 15 -13.03 15.43 18.07
N SER A 16 -12.36 16.55 17.82
CA SER A 16 -12.78 17.57 16.85
C SER A 16 -11.69 17.82 15.81
N MET A 17 -12.05 17.68 14.53
CA MET A 17 -11.17 17.93 13.39
C MET A 17 -11.82 18.92 12.44
N LYS A 18 -11.06 19.94 12.02
CA LYS A 18 -11.47 20.81 10.91
C LYS A 18 -11.35 20.05 9.60
N ILE A 19 -12.42 20.00 8.82
CA ILE A 19 -12.47 19.30 7.54
C ILE A 19 -12.42 20.33 6.42
N GLN A 20 -11.57 20.08 5.42
CA GLN A 20 -11.50 20.87 4.19
C GLN A 20 -11.34 19.93 2.98
N PHE A 21 -11.81 20.37 1.83
CA PHE A 21 -11.72 19.62 0.59
C PHE A 21 -10.33 19.74 -0.04
N MET A 22 -9.74 18.61 -0.43
CA MET A 22 -8.36 18.59 -0.94
C MET A 22 -8.20 19.27 -2.28
N GLN A 23 -9.24 19.26 -3.13
CA GLN A 23 -9.19 19.94 -4.43
C GLN A 23 -9.11 21.47 -4.30
N ASP A 24 -9.52 22.01 -3.14
CA ASP A 24 -9.61 23.45 -2.89
C ASP A 24 -8.63 23.93 -1.80
N THR A 25 -7.78 23.05 -1.26
CA THR A 25 -6.92 23.36 -0.11
C THR A 25 -5.46 23.04 -0.43
N LYS A 26 -4.58 24.03 -0.42
CA LYS A 26 -3.13 23.84 -0.55
C LYS A 26 -2.51 23.53 0.81
N LEU A 27 -1.32 22.92 0.81
CA LEU A 27 -0.54 22.72 2.04
C LEU A 27 -0.24 24.05 2.78
N ALA A 28 -0.04 25.14 2.03
CA ALA A 28 0.22 26.47 2.58
C ALA A 28 -1.01 27.10 3.28
N ASP A 29 -2.23 26.62 2.99
CA ASP A 29 -3.47 27.12 3.59
C ASP A 29 -3.75 26.45 4.95
N LEU A 30 -2.97 25.43 5.31
CA LEU A 30 -3.17 24.64 6.53
C LEU A 30 -2.52 25.32 7.73
N THR A 31 -3.31 25.52 8.80
CA THR A 31 -2.76 25.78 10.14
C THR A 31 -2.40 24.45 10.78
N CYS A 32 -1.13 24.06 10.66
CA CYS A 32 -0.63 22.81 11.22
C CYS A 32 0.08 23.00 12.57
N ARG A 33 0.06 21.94 13.37
CA ARG A 33 0.83 21.77 14.60
C ARG A 33 1.77 20.60 14.38
N LEU A 34 3.02 20.77 14.81
CA LEU A 34 4.02 19.72 14.67
C LEU A 34 3.71 18.55 15.61
N GLY A 35 3.91 17.33 15.13
CA GLY A 35 3.69 16.11 15.90
C GLY A 35 2.22 15.68 16.04
N GLU A 36 1.28 16.51 15.63
CA GLU A 36 -0.15 16.21 15.73
C GLU A 36 -0.62 15.34 14.56
N PRO A 37 -1.60 14.43 14.79
CA PRO A 37 -2.12 13.57 13.75
C PRO A 37 -3.21 14.25 12.92
N TYR A 38 -3.13 14.05 11.60
CA TYR A 38 -4.10 14.53 10.61
C TYR A 38 -4.59 13.38 9.74
N VAL A 39 -5.77 13.53 9.14
CA VAL A 39 -6.31 12.55 8.17
C VAL A 39 -6.29 13.13 6.78
N TYR A 40 -5.61 12.43 5.87
CA TYR A 40 -5.68 12.63 4.43
C TYR A 40 -6.61 11.58 3.82
N ILE A 41 -7.62 11.99 3.05
CA ILE A 41 -8.61 11.08 2.45
C ILE A 41 -8.46 11.06 0.93
N HIS A 42 -7.79 10.05 0.39
CA HIS A 42 -7.64 9.87 -1.04
C HIS A 42 -8.90 9.20 -1.65
N GLN A 43 -9.39 9.77 -2.75
CA GLN A 43 -10.53 9.26 -3.54
C GLN A 43 -11.80 8.97 -2.69
N GLY A 44 -12.03 9.76 -1.64
CA GLY A 44 -13.24 9.71 -0.81
C GLY A 44 -13.34 8.55 0.19
N ARG A 45 -12.39 7.60 0.19
CA ARG A 45 -12.49 6.39 1.03
C ARG A 45 -11.17 5.84 1.58
N CYS A 46 -10.03 6.23 1.00
CA CYS A 46 -8.74 5.76 1.44
C CYS A 46 -8.15 6.73 2.48
N GLU A 47 -8.18 6.33 3.75
CA GLU A 47 -7.69 7.18 4.85
C GLU A 47 -6.20 6.93 5.11
N HIS A 48 -5.43 8.01 5.20
CA HIS A 48 -4.02 7.99 5.54
C HIS A 48 -3.75 8.91 6.72
N LEU A 49 -2.96 8.41 7.67
CA LEU A 49 -2.44 9.22 8.76
C LEU A 49 -1.31 10.12 8.21
N LEU A 50 -1.43 11.42 8.42
CA LEU A 50 -0.45 12.43 8.07
C LEU A 50 0.06 13.11 9.35
N VAL A 51 1.36 13.34 9.46
CA VAL A 51 1.97 14.07 10.59
C VAL A 51 3.02 15.02 10.04
N PHE A 52 2.91 16.30 10.38
CA PHE A 52 3.98 17.27 10.15
C PHE A 52 5.04 17.09 11.23
N ARG A 53 6.16 16.46 10.87
CA ARG A 53 7.23 16.14 11.83
C ARG A 53 8.23 17.27 11.99
N ASN A 54 8.54 17.95 10.91
CA ASN A 54 9.59 18.95 10.85
C ASN A 54 9.14 20.13 10.01
N ILE A 55 9.55 21.33 10.43
CA ILE A 55 9.51 22.55 9.66
C ILE A 55 10.89 23.19 9.77
N CYS A 56 11.40 23.69 8.65
CA CYS A 56 12.68 24.39 8.61
C CYS A 56 12.51 25.68 7.82
N MET A 57 13.30 26.69 8.17
CA MET A 57 13.50 27.81 7.27
C MET A 57 14.33 27.35 6.08
N ARG A 58 14.02 27.94 4.91
CA ARG A 58 14.74 27.67 3.68
C ARG A 58 16.24 27.97 3.85
N GLN A 59 17.07 27.00 3.51
CA GLN A 59 18.52 27.10 3.50
C GLN A 59 19.03 27.43 2.10
N THR A 60 20.25 27.94 2.00
CA THR A 60 20.90 28.27 0.72
C THR A 60 21.16 27.04 -0.14
N THR A 61 21.21 25.85 0.46
CA THR A 61 21.38 24.55 -0.21
C THR A 61 20.08 23.95 -0.71
N ASP A 62 18.92 24.50 -0.34
CA ASP A 62 17.62 23.97 -0.73
C ASP A 62 17.30 24.30 -2.20
N LYS A 63 16.46 23.45 -2.81
CA LYS A 63 15.97 23.66 -4.17
C LYS A 63 15.24 25.01 -4.28
N ILE A 64 15.56 25.76 -5.33
CA ILE A 64 15.08 27.13 -5.50
C ILE A 64 13.74 27.17 -6.23
N SER A 65 13.53 26.26 -7.19
CA SER A 65 12.33 26.23 -7.99
C SER A 65 11.18 25.55 -7.25
N LEU A 66 9.98 26.10 -7.36
CA LEU A 66 8.76 25.43 -6.89
C LEU A 66 8.47 24.15 -7.69
N GLU A 67 8.98 24.07 -8.93
CA GLU A 67 8.84 22.90 -9.80
C GLU A 67 9.62 21.68 -9.28
N ASP A 68 10.63 21.90 -8.43
CA ASP A 68 11.37 20.83 -7.78
C ASP A 68 10.57 20.16 -6.64
N TYR A 69 9.41 20.72 -6.26
CA TYR A 69 8.54 20.21 -5.21
C TYR A 69 7.22 19.64 -5.77
N PRO A 70 6.65 18.60 -5.12
CA PRO A 70 7.10 17.94 -3.90
C PRO A 70 8.30 17.00 -4.12
N ILE A 71 9.23 16.99 -3.16
CA ILE A 71 10.41 16.11 -3.20
C ILE A 71 10.08 14.76 -2.55
N CYS A 72 10.25 13.67 -3.30
CA CYS A 72 10.18 12.33 -2.73
C CYS A 72 11.47 12.03 -1.96
N THR A 73 11.46 12.23 -0.63
CA THR A 73 12.62 11.96 0.24
C THR A 73 12.75 10.48 0.61
N TYR A 74 11.65 9.74 0.53
CA TYR A 74 11.63 8.32 0.83
C TYR A 74 10.52 7.62 0.03
N LEU A 75 10.89 6.56 -0.68
CA LEU A 75 9.96 5.61 -1.25
C LEU A 75 10.19 4.26 -0.57
N LYS A 76 9.14 3.72 0.06
CA LYS A 76 9.21 2.39 0.66
C LYS A 76 9.45 1.36 -0.44
N LYS A 77 10.61 0.71 -0.41
CA LYS A 77 10.86 -0.47 -1.23
C LYS A 77 10.05 -1.63 -0.64
N PHE A 78 9.04 -2.11 -1.35
CA PHE A 78 8.36 -3.33 -0.95
C PHE A 78 9.30 -4.51 -1.29
N LYS A 79 9.27 -5.57 -0.50
CA LYS A 79 9.90 -6.83 -0.93
C LYS A 79 8.90 -7.56 -1.80
N SER A 80 9.36 -8.08 -2.94
CA SER A 80 8.48 -8.85 -3.78
C SER A 80 8.03 -10.12 -3.06
N VAL A 81 6.77 -10.50 -3.21
CA VAL A 81 6.27 -11.79 -2.74
C VAL A 81 6.82 -12.85 -3.69
N ILE A 82 7.74 -13.66 -3.19
CA ILE A 82 8.38 -14.72 -3.96
C ILE A 82 7.43 -15.93 -4.01
N CYS A 83 7.53 -16.73 -5.06
CA CYS A 83 6.80 -17.96 -5.27
C CYS A 83 7.06 -18.93 -4.11
N ARG A 84 5.99 -19.43 -3.48
CA ARG A 84 6.09 -20.38 -2.37
C ARG A 84 6.66 -21.75 -2.78
N ILE A 85 6.53 -22.13 -4.05
CA ILE A 85 6.96 -23.46 -4.52
C ILE A 85 8.45 -23.48 -4.88
N CYS A 86 8.92 -22.50 -5.64
CA CYS A 86 10.31 -22.49 -6.13
C CYS A 86 11.22 -21.53 -5.36
N GLU A 87 10.66 -20.65 -4.52
CA GLU A 87 11.38 -19.66 -3.70
C GLU A 87 12.37 -18.76 -4.47
N GLU A 88 12.20 -18.68 -5.80
CA GLU A 88 13.12 -17.97 -6.71
C GLU A 88 12.40 -16.85 -7.48
N LYS A 89 11.25 -17.17 -8.08
CA LYS A 89 10.55 -16.27 -9.01
C LYS A 89 9.49 -15.45 -8.27
N ALA A 90 9.23 -14.23 -8.74
CA ALA A 90 8.13 -13.42 -8.21
C ALA A 90 6.77 -14.11 -8.42
N SER A 91 5.92 -14.06 -7.40
CA SER A 91 4.54 -14.56 -7.47
C SER A 91 3.69 -13.71 -8.39
N ARG A 92 2.78 -14.37 -9.11
CA ARG A 92 1.87 -13.74 -10.08
C ARG A 92 0.43 -14.23 -9.93
N ILE A 93 0.22 -15.30 -9.18
CA ILE A 93 -1.08 -15.92 -8.97
C ILE A 93 -1.20 -16.22 -7.49
N VAL A 94 -2.35 -15.88 -6.93
CA VAL A 94 -2.76 -16.35 -5.60
C VAL A 94 -3.71 -17.52 -5.78
N VAL A 95 -3.45 -18.62 -5.07
CA VAL A 95 -4.24 -19.85 -5.10
C VAL A 95 -4.76 -20.13 -3.71
N ALA A 96 -6.07 -20.28 -3.57
CA ALA A 96 -6.71 -20.72 -2.33
C ALA A 96 -7.33 -22.12 -2.57
N PRO A 97 -6.66 -23.19 -2.13
CA PRO A 97 -7.22 -24.53 -2.12
C PRO A 97 -8.53 -24.58 -1.32
N LYS A 98 -9.52 -25.35 -1.78
CA LYS A 98 -10.78 -25.55 -1.04
C LYS A 98 -10.63 -26.50 0.16
N SER A 99 -9.56 -27.28 0.18
CA SER A 99 -9.15 -28.08 1.34
C SER A 99 -8.55 -27.17 2.43
N THR A 100 -8.75 -27.53 3.70
CA THR A 100 -8.20 -26.86 4.90
C THR A 100 -6.68 -27.02 5.02
N LEU A 101 -5.93 -26.66 3.98
CA LEU A 101 -4.48 -26.61 4.04
C LEU A 101 -4.05 -25.38 4.84
N ASN A 102 -3.09 -25.58 5.73
CA ASN A 102 -2.62 -24.56 6.69
C ASN A 102 -2.05 -23.30 6.03
N ASP A 103 -1.66 -23.37 4.76
CA ASP A 103 -0.99 -22.28 4.02
C ASP A 103 -1.92 -21.59 2.98
N SER A 104 -3.25 -21.75 3.06
CA SER A 104 -4.19 -21.06 2.17
C SER A 104 -4.41 -19.60 2.60
N PRO A 105 -4.21 -18.58 1.74
CA PRO A 105 -3.85 -18.67 0.31
C PRO A 105 -2.34 -18.72 0.02
N CYS A 106 -1.96 -19.47 -1.01
CA CYS A 106 -0.59 -19.62 -1.50
C CYS A 106 -0.28 -18.64 -2.65
N PHE A 107 0.89 -18.00 -2.63
CA PHE A 107 1.37 -17.13 -3.71
C PHE A 107 2.39 -17.88 -4.57
N ILE A 108 2.12 -18.02 -5.88
CA ILE A 108 2.96 -18.79 -6.79
C ILE A 108 3.21 -18.06 -8.12
N CYS A 109 4.34 -18.38 -8.77
CA CYS A 109 4.67 -17.87 -10.10
C CYS A 109 3.94 -18.65 -11.20
N ASN A 110 3.88 -18.08 -12.42
CA ASN A 110 3.20 -18.70 -13.56
C ASN A 110 3.73 -20.11 -13.88
N THR A 111 5.06 -20.31 -13.80
CA THR A 111 5.67 -21.62 -14.09
C THR A 111 5.23 -22.67 -13.09
N CYS A 112 5.22 -22.36 -11.80
CA CYS A 112 4.79 -23.31 -10.78
C CYS A 112 3.28 -23.53 -10.80
N PHE A 113 2.49 -22.51 -11.12
CA PHE A 113 1.04 -22.67 -11.31
C PHE A 113 0.75 -23.69 -12.43
N ALA A 114 1.35 -23.52 -13.61
CA ALA A 114 1.13 -24.43 -14.73
C ALA A 114 1.59 -25.87 -14.44
N LYS A 115 2.64 -26.06 -13.63
CA LYS A 115 3.18 -27.39 -13.33
C LYS A 115 2.48 -28.14 -12.19
N PHE A 116 1.96 -27.41 -11.21
CA PHE A 116 1.47 -28.01 -9.96
C PHE A 116 -0.04 -27.84 -9.75
N ALA A 117 -0.63 -26.75 -10.26
CA ALA A 117 -2.06 -26.47 -10.11
C ALA A 117 -2.89 -26.98 -11.30
N LEU A 118 -2.25 -27.26 -12.44
CA LEU A 118 -2.90 -27.78 -13.63
C LEU A 118 -2.38 -29.19 -13.98
N ASP A 119 -3.23 -30.00 -14.60
CA ASP A 119 -2.85 -31.28 -15.22
C ASP A 119 -2.36 -31.09 -16.67
N GLU A 120 -2.11 -32.20 -17.38
CA GLU A 120 -1.61 -32.19 -18.76
C GLU A 120 -2.60 -31.56 -19.76
N ASP A 121 -3.90 -31.61 -19.46
CA ASP A 121 -4.98 -31.03 -20.27
C ASP A 121 -5.21 -29.55 -19.93
N GLY A 122 -4.50 -29.00 -18.93
CA GLY A 122 -4.67 -27.64 -18.45
C GLY A 122 -5.84 -27.46 -17.50
N GLU A 123 -6.45 -28.55 -17.05
CA GLU A 123 -7.53 -28.55 -16.07
C GLU A 123 -6.97 -28.55 -14.64
N LYS A 124 -7.82 -28.24 -13.67
CA LYS A 124 -7.37 -28.13 -12.26
C LYS A 124 -7.01 -29.51 -11.70
N SER A 125 -5.75 -29.66 -11.30
CA SER A 125 -5.27 -30.91 -10.68
C SER A 125 -5.88 -31.17 -9.29
N PHE A 126 -6.43 -30.14 -8.64
CA PHE A 126 -7.19 -30.24 -7.38
C PHE A 126 -8.20 -29.09 -7.24
N PRO A 127 -9.19 -29.17 -6.32
CA PRO A 127 -10.15 -28.09 -6.13
C PRO A 127 -9.53 -26.83 -5.50
N PHE A 128 -9.45 -25.73 -6.26
CA PHE A 128 -9.02 -24.42 -5.78
C PHE A 128 -9.75 -23.25 -6.48
N VAL A 129 -9.66 -22.07 -5.88
CA VAL A 129 -9.89 -20.78 -6.55
C VAL A 129 -8.56 -20.05 -6.73
N SER A 130 -8.40 -19.34 -7.83
CA SER A 130 -7.19 -18.55 -8.09
C SER A 130 -7.54 -17.19 -8.66
N ALA A 131 -6.65 -16.23 -8.43
CA ALA A 131 -6.75 -14.89 -9.00
C ALA A 131 -5.36 -14.37 -9.36
N PRO A 132 -5.25 -13.43 -10.32
CA PRO A 132 -4.02 -12.70 -10.56
C PRO A 132 -3.56 -12.00 -9.27
N PHE A 133 -2.27 -12.14 -8.96
CA PHE A 133 -1.62 -11.43 -7.87
C PHE A 133 -0.70 -10.36 -8.45
N PHE A 134 -0.97 -9.11 -8.10
CA PHE A 134 -0.15 -7.97 -8.47
C PHE A 134 0.71 -7.55 -7.28
N ASP A 135 2.00 -7.87 -7.40
CA ASP A 135 2.98 -7.37 -6.45
C ASP A 135 3.07 -5.84 -6.54
N LYS A 136 3.10 -5.18 -5.38
CA LYS A 136 3.23 -3.72 -5.28
C LYS A 136 4.50 -3.18 -5.92
N ASN A 137 5.52 -4.02 -6.11
CA ASN A 137 6.74 -3.67 -6.84
C ASN A 137 6.63 -3.81 -8.37
N THR A 138 5.59 -4.44 -8.89
CA THR A 138 5.46 -4.69 -10.34
C THR A 138 4.79 -3.51 -11.05
N VAL A 139 4.14 -2.60 -10.32
CA VAL A 139 3.64 -1.35 -10.85
C VAL A 139 4.83 -0.38 -10.96
N LYS A 140 5.39 -0.25 -12.16
CA LYS A 140 6.27 0.86 -12.48
C LYS A 140 5.40 2.13 -12.50
N HIS A 141 5.61 3.02 -11.54
CA HIS A 141 5.16 4.41 -11.65
C HIS A 141 6.01 5.14 -12.68
#